data_AF-A0A8T7BQH5-F1
#
_entry.id   AF-A0A8T7BQH5-F1
#
_cell.length_a   1.000
_cell.length_b   1.000
_cell.length_c   1.000
_cell.angle_alpha   90.00
_cell.angle_beta   90.00
_cell.angle_gamma   90.00
#
_symmetry.space_group_name_H-M   'P 1'
#
loop_
_entity.id
_entity.type
_entity.pdbx_description
1 polymer ?
#
loop_
_entity_poly.entity_id
_entity_poly.type
_entity_poly.pdbx_seq_one_letter_code
_entity_poly.pdbx_strand_id
1 'polypeptide(L)'
;MGGHKLLSRQLWFTSPGQVEIREQPLPQLETNQVLIESLCSAISTGTEMLVFRNQLPEGMSLDTSLGSLKSQAGSYPLQYGYATVGTILETGPDIDLSITGKTVFAYAPHAS
;
A
#
# COMPACT_ATOMS: atom_id res chain seq x y z
N MET A 1 27.52 -9.25 -7.71
CA MET A 1 27.27 -7.82 -7.42
C MET A 1 26.10 -7.79 -6.45
N GLY A 2 26.33 -7.37 -5.20
CA GLY A 2 25.31 -7.40 -4.16
C GLY A 2 24.21 -6.41 -4.50
N GLY A 3 23.05 -6.91 -4.94
CA GLY A 3 21.88 -6.08 -5.17
C GLY A 3 21.47 -5.46 -3.85
N HIS A 4 21.66 -4.14 -3.71
CA HIS A 4 21.12 -3.42 -2.57
C HIS A 4 19.60 -3.61 -2.60
N LYS A 5 19.07 -4.25 -1.56
CA LYS A 5 17.64 -4.46 -1.42
C LYS A 5 17.00 -3.08 -1.26
N LEU A 6 16.18 -2.67 -2.22
CA LEU A 6 15.46 -1.41 -2.14
C LEU A 6 14.61 -1.41 -0.87
N LEU A 7 14.71 -0.36 -0.08
CA LEU A 7 13.87 -0.15 1.11
C LEU A 7 12.72 0.77 0.72
N SER A 8 11.55 0.49 1.28
CA SER A 8 10.38 1.36 1.23
C SER A 8 10.04 1.83 2.64
N ARG A 9 9.66 3.09 2.78
CA ARG A 9 9.08 3.63 4.01
C ARG A 9 7.58 3.43 3.96
N GLN A 10 7.05 2.71 4.92
CA GLN A 10 5.64 2.32 4.96
C GLN A 10 4.97 2.88 6.20
N LEU A 11 3.75 3.38 6.07
CA LEU A 11 2.96 3.84 7.22
C LEU A 11 2.18 2.69 7.84
N TRP A 12 2.31 2.55 9.15
CA TRP A 12 1.63 1.55 9.96
C TRP A 12 0.77 2.25 11.00
N PHE A 13 -0.51 1.90 11.07
CA PHE A 13 -1.33 2.19 12.23
C PHE A 13 -1.00 1.15 13.29
N THR A 14 -0.59 1.57 14.48
CA THR A 14 -0.04 0.65 15.50
C THR A 14 -0.96 0.45 16.69
N SER A 15 -1.82 1.43 16.95
CA SER A 15 -2.91 1.37 17.92
C SER A 15 -3.84 2.56 17.68
N PRO A 16 -5.01 2.67 18.35
CA PRO A 16 -5.89 3.82 18.20
C PRO A 16 -5.14 5.13 18.48
N GLY A 17 -5.17 6.05 17.53
CA GLY A 17 -4.52 7.35 17.62
C GLY A 17 -3.02 7.36 17.30
N GLN A 18 -2.43 6.23 16.88
CA GLN A 18 -0.98 6.10 16.71
C GLN A 18 -0.59 5.53 15.35
N VAL A 19 0.45 6.13 14.78
CA VAL A 19 1.07 5.70 13.52
C VAL A 19 2.59 5.68 13.64
N GLU A 20 3.22 4.78 12.89
CA GLU A 20 4.67 4.68 12.75
C GLU A 20 5.05 4.59 11.28
N ILE A 21 6.23 5.11 10.93
CA ILE A 21 6.87 4.81 9.65
C ILE A 21 7.90 3.71 9.88
N ARG A 22 7.78 2.61 9.13
CA ARG A 22 8.72 1.48 9.18
C ARG A 22 9.40 1.34 7.84
N GLU A 23 10.72 1.15 7.86
CA GLU A 23 11.47 0.78 6.66
C GLU A 23 11.36 -0.73 6.46
N GLN A 24 10.94 -1.14 5.26
CA GLN A 24 10.88 -2.54 4.88
C GLN A 24 11.55 -2.75 3.53
N PRO A 25 12.36 -3.81 3.40
CA PRO A 25 12.88 -4.17 2.10
C PRO A 25 11.74 -4.60 1.18
N LEU A 26 11.80 -4.13 -0.06
CA LEU A 26 10.88 -4.59 -1.09
C LEU A 26 11.08 -6.10 -1.31
N PRO A 27 9.99 -6.87 -1.41
CA PRO A 27 10.06 -8.26 -1.81
C PRO A 27 10.54 -8.35 -3.26
N GLN A 28 10.95 -9.55 -3.66
CA GLN A 28 11.20 -9.80 -5.07
C GLN A 28 9.89 -9.65 -5.85
N LEU A 29 9.94 -8.93 -6.97
CA LEU A 29 8.78 -8.69 -7.81
C LEU A 29 8.28 -10.00 -8.42
N GLU A 30 7.03 -10.36 -8.15
CA GLU A 30 6.41 -11.58 -8.71
C GLU A 30 6.02 -11.39 -10.17
N THR A 31 5.71 -12.49 -10.87
CA THR A 31 5.53 -12.46 -12.34
C THR A 31 4.37 -11.59 -12.81
N ASN A 32 3.34 -11.42 -11.98
CA ASN A 32 2.13 -10.66 -12.22
C ASN A 32 2.07 -9.34 -11.42
N GLN A 33 3.21 -8.83 -10.93
CA GLN A 33 3.29 -7.59 -10.16
C GLN A 33 4.06 -6.49 -10.90
N VAL A 34 3.82 -5.24 -10.53
CA VAL A 34 4.61 -4.09 -10.96
C VAL A 34 5.22 -3.38 -9.77
N LEU A 35 6.43 -2.84 -9.93
CA LEU A 35 7.03 -1.94 -8.96
C LEU A 35 6.64 -0.50 -9.30
N ILE A 36 6.08 0.21 -8.34
CA ILE A 36 5.62 1.59 -8.50
C ILE A 36 6.45 2.49 -7.59
N GLU A 37 7.02 3.56 -8.16
CA GLU A 37 7.53 4.69 -7.39
C GLU A 37 6.38 5.64 -7.07
N SER A 38 6.06 5.77 -5.78
CA SER A 38 4.98 6.65 -5.32
C SER A 38 5.31 8.12 -5.58
N LEU A 39 4.43 8.82 -6.30
CA LEU A 39 4.50 10.26 -6.50
C LEU A 39 3.71 10.99 -5.41
N CYS A 40 2.51 10.49 -5.10
CA CYS A 40 1.70 10.95 -3.99
C CYS A 40 0.72 9.86 -3.53
N SER A 41 0.26 9.99 -2.30
CA SER A 41 -0.84 9.18 -1.79
C SER A 41 -1.86 10.07 -1.10
N ALA A 42 -3.12 9.94 -1.48
CA ALA A 42 -4.21 10.73 -0.93
C ALA A 42 -4.78 10.07 0.33
N ILE A 43 -5.12 10.91 1.31
CA ILE A 43 -5.69 10.45 2.59
C ILE A 43 -7.20 10.62 2.54
N SER A 44 -7.92 9.54 2.78
CA SER A 44 -9.37 9.59 2.99
C SER A 44 -9.70 10.00 4.41
N THR A 45 -10.07 11.26 4.61
CA THR A 45 -10.41 11.82 5.92
C THR A 45 -11.61 11.15 6.58
N GLY A 46 -12.44 10.41 5.82
CA GLY A 46 -13.52 9.59 6.36
C GLY A 46 -13.01 8.24 6.84
N THR A 47 -12.70 7.34 5.90
CA THR A 47 -12.39 5.94 6.20
C THR A 47 -11.10 5.78 6.99
N GLU A 48 -10.05 6.52 6.67
CA GLU A 48 -8.77 6.39 7.39
C GLU A 48 -8.86 6.97 8.81
N MET A 49 -9.76 7.92 9.05
CA MET A 49 -10.03 8.39 10.42
C MET A 49 -10.75 7.32 11.26
N LEU A 50 -11.60 6.49 10.65
CA LEU A 50 -12.20 5.34 11.34
C LEU A 50 -11.13 4.31 11.68
N VAL A 51 -10.19 4.04 10.76
CA VAL A 51 -9.01 3.18 11.03
C VAL A 51 -8.16 3.79 12.14
N PHE A 52 -7.87 5.08 12.09
CA PHE A 52 -7.05 5.76 13.09
C PHE A 52 -7.67 5.70 14.49
N ARG A 53 -9.00 5.76 14.59
CA ARG A 53 -9.73 5.78 15.87
C ARG A 53 -10.21 4.41 16.35
N ASN A 54 -9.94 3.33 15.60
CA ASN A 54 -10.51 2.01 15.83
C ASN A 54 -12.06 1.99 15.84
N GLN A 55 -12.64 2.64 14.84
CA GLN A 55 -14.08 2.83 14.67
C GLN A 55 -14.59 2.27 13.33
N LEU A 56 -13.80 1.40 12.68
CA LEU A 56 -14.26 0.71 11.49
C LEU A 56 -15.46 -0.19 11.84
N PRO A 57 -16.61 -0.06 11.16
CA PRO A 57 -17.77 -0.90 11.42
C PRO A 57 -17.47 -2.38 11.16
N GLU A 58 -17.94 -3.25 12.04
CA GLU A 58 -17.93 -4.69 11.79
C GLU A 58 -18.73 -4.99 10.52
N GLY A 59 -18.08 -5.65 9.54
CA GLY A 59 -18.70 -5.97 8.25
C GLY A 59 -18.54 -4.92 7.16
N MET A 60 -17.83 -3.80 7.40
CA MET A 60 -17.41 -2.91 6.32
C MET A 60 -16.39 -3.64 5.43
N SER A 61 -16.82 -4.08 4.26
CA SER A 61 -15.90 -4.50 3.21
C SER A 61 -15.17 -3.25 2.72
N LEU A 62 -13.92 -3.07 3.14
CA LEU A 62 -13.03 -2.05 2.60
C LEU A 62 -12.66 -2.50 1.18
N ASP A 63 -13.56 -2.25 0.24
CA ASP A 63 -13.57 -2.63 -1.17
C ASP A 63 -13.18 -4.09 -1.48
N THR A 64 -14.11 -4.85 -2.08
CA THR A 64 -13.91 -6.27 -2.43
C THR A 64 -12.75 -6.51 -3.42
N SER A 65 -12.28 -5.46 -4.09
CA SER A 65 -11.08 -5.47 -4.96
C SER A 65 -9.75 -5.42 -4.18
N LEU A 66 -9.79 -5.08 -2.89
CA LEU A 66 -8.67 -5.09 -1.97
C LEU A 66 -8.59 -6.43 -1.23
N GLY A 67 -8.24 -7.50 -1.94
CA GLY A 67 -8.08 -8.83 -1.33
C GLY A 67 -7.12 -8.86 -0.12
N SER A 68 -6.19 -7.90 -0.05
CA SER A 68 -5.25 -7.68 1.06
C SER A 68 -5.79 -6.78 2.19
N LEU A 69 -6.86 -6.00 1.98
CA LEU A 69 -7.51 -5.15 3.00
C LEU A 69 -8.86 -5.70 3.44
N LYS A 70 -9.07 -7.02 3.36
CA LYS A 70 -10.19 -7.67 4.05
C LYS A 70 -10.19 -7.22 5.52
N SER A 71 -11.26 -6.54 5.90
CA SER A 71 -11.47 -5.91 7.22
C SER A 71 -10.94 -6.78 8.35
N GLN A 72 -9.79 -6.40 8.89
CA GLN A 72 -9.37 -6.78 10.23
C GLN A 72 -9.68 -5.62 11.18
N ALA A 73 -10.95 -5.16 11.23
CA ALA A 73 -11.38 -4.13 12.18
C ALA A 73 -10.84 -4.47 13.59
N GLY A 74 -10.15 -3.52 14.22
CA GLY A 74 -9.53 -3.74 15.54
C GLY A 74 -8.21 -4.51 15.56
N SER A 75 -7.65 -4.92 14.42
CA SER A 75 -6.35 -5.61 14.38
C SER A 75 -5.24 -4.63 14.04
N TYR A 76 -4.51 -4.21 15.06
CA TYR A 76 -3.26 -3.48 14.91
C TYR A 76 -2.07 -4.40 15.23
N PRO A 77 -0.89 -4.18 14.64
CA PRO A 77 -0.58 -3.13 13.68
C PRO A 77 -1.09 -3.46 12.26
N LEU A 78 -1.48 -2.45 11.49
CA LEU A 78 -1.94 -2.62 10.11
C LEU A 78 -1.42 -1.54 9.16
N GLN A 79 -1.23 -1.90 7.90
CA GLN A 79 -0.96 -0.94 6.82
C GLN A 79 -2.28 -0.56 6.17
N TYR A 80 -2.49 0.74 5.99
CA TYR A 80 -3.71 1.24 5.38
C TYR A 80 -3.44 2.44 4.48
N GLY A 81 -4.41 2.74 3.62
CA GLY A 81 -4.28 3.64 2.47
C GLY A 81 -4.70 2.89 1.22
N TYR A 82 -5.29 3.60 0.27
CA TYR A 82 -5.83 2.98 -0.94
C TYR A 82 -5.79 3.88 -2.17
N ALA A 83 -5.17 5.05 -2.08
CA ALA A 83 -5.23 6.08 -3.12
C ALA A 83 -3.83 6.59 -3.47
N THR A 84 -3.00 5.68 -4.00
CA THR A 84 -1.62 5.99 -4.40
C THR A 84 -1.55 6.27 -5.88
N VAL A 85 -0.86 7.33 -6.26
CA VAL A 85 -0.47 7.62 -7.65
C VAL A 85 1.05 7.49 -7.75
N GLY A 86 1.51 6.79 -8.79
CA GLY A 86 2.93 6.58 -8.98
C GLY A 86 3.29 6.22 -10.41
N THR A 87 4.59 6.05 -10.66
CA THR A 87 5.14 5.66 -11.95
C THR A 87 5.62 4.21 -11.89
N ILE A 88 5.27 3.40 -12.88
CA ILE A 88 5.79 2.03 -12.98
C ILE A 88 7.29 2.06 -13.29
N LEU A 89 8.12 1.51 -12.41
CA LEU A 89 9.57 1.38 -12.61
C LEU A 89 9.96 0.04 -13.23
N GLU A 90 9.32 -1.04 -12.79
CA GLU A 90 9.63 -2.41 -13.21
C GLU A 90 8.35 -3.23 -13.32
N THR A 91 8.38 -4.26 -14.16
CA THR A 91 7.28 -5.21 -14.31
C THR A 91 7.77 -6.63 -14.09
N GLY A 92 6.90 -7.48 -13.55
CA GLY A 92 7.12 -8.91 -13.52
C GLY A 92 7.20 -9.50 -14.95
N PRO A 93 7.83 -10.68 -15.11
CA PRO A 93 8.00 -11.32 -16.41
C PRO A 93 6.75 -11.48 -17.29
N ASP A 94 5.55 -11.60 -16.70
CA ASP A 94 4.32 -11.88 -17.47
C ASP A 94 3.56 -10.59 -17.84
N ILE A 95 4.10 -9.42 -17.51
CA ILE A 95 3.50 -8.12 -17.77
C ILE A 95 4.20 -7.44 -18.94
N ASP A 96 3.41 -6.82 -19.82
CA ASP A 96 3.91 -6.05 -20.96
C ASP A 96 4.84 -4.91 -20.49
N LEU A 97 6.13 -5.03 -20.81
CA LEU A 97 7.17 -4.06 -20.47
C LEU A 97 6.88 -2.64 -20.98
N SER A 98 6.03 -2.49 -22.02
CA SER A 98 5.65 -1.19 -22.60
C SER A 98 4.92 -0.25 -21.63
N ILE A 99 4.44 -0.77 -20.49
CA ILE A 99 3.78 0.04 -19.46
C ILE A 99 4.76 0.72 -18.50
N THR A 100 6.04 0.35 -18.54
CA THR A 100 7.10 0.99 -17.74
C THR A 100 7.15 2.48 -18.05
N GLY A 101 7.28 3.31 -17.02
CA GLY A 101 7.27 4.77 -17.11
C GLY A 101 5.87 5.40 -17.18
N LYS A 102 4.78 4.61 -17.24
CA LYS A 102 3.42 5.15 -17.18
C LYS A 102 3.02 5.49 -15.75
N THR A 103 2.25 6.56 -15.60
CA THR A 103 1.59 6.92 -14.35
C THR A 103 0.36 6.07 -14.13
N VAL A 104 0.20 5.54 -12.92
CA VAL A 104 -0.92 4.68 -12.52
C VAL A 104 -1.53 5.13 -11.20
N PHE A 105 -2.81 4.81 -11.03
CA PHE A 105 -3.49 4.83 -9.74
C PHE A 105 -3.51 3.39 -9.20
N ALA A 106 -3.15 3.23 -7.93
CA ALA A 106 -3.07 1.94 -7.26
C ALA A 106 -3.82 1.96 -5.93
N TYR A 107 -4.59 0.90 -5.70
CA TYR A 107 -5.18 0.60 -4.41
C TYR A 107 -4.13 -0.08 -3.52
N ALA A 108 -3.26 0.72 -2.93
CA ALA A 108 -2.16 0.25 -2.09
C ALA A 108 -2.03 1.11 -0.81
N PRO A 109 -1.57 0.52 0.32
CA PRO A 109 -1.24 1.28 1.52
C PRO A 109 -0.22 2.39 1.28
N HIS A 110 -0.20 3.37 2.16
CA HIS A 110 0.75 4.49 2.09
C HIS A 110 2.21 4.01 2.19
N ALA A 111 2.99 4.25 1.14
CA ALA A 111 4.42 3.96 1.09
C ALA A 111 5.18 4.91 0.15
N SER A 112 6.47 5.12 0.41
CA SER A 112 7.43 5.86 -0.44
C SER A 112 8.75 5.13 -0.57
#